data_AF-A0A7S1RKF0-F1
#
_entry.id   AF-A0A7S1RKF0-F1
#
_cell.length_a   1.000
_cell.length_b   1.000
_cell.length_c   1.000
_cell.angle_alpha   90.00
_cell.angle_beta   90.00
_cell.angle_gamma   90.00
#
_symmetry.space_group_name_H-M   'P 1'
#
loop_
_entity.id
_entity.type
_entity.pdbx_description
1 polymer ?
#
loop_
_entity_poly.entity_id
_entity_poly.type
_entity_poly.pdbx_seq_one_letter_code
_entity_poly.pdbx_strand_id
1 'polypeptide(L)'
;MAAAGAPQTLAWALLMAAAWQRLAEASEAVQPAPGGAASAAVTPSGNATVGAKGLRGAAAAAAAGGGRAQRKGNASSGLPVTAACSASDSRLMERLGAGNAAGTFPEVVADCRSVSWKLFAGFQEGQFKSCLLQRIGFSATCAQCFVPAGTFGYRNCKFPCLFGSWCSRICLGCTDPTRQQVTSCAGVPIPEATAC
;
A
#
# COMPACT_ATOMS: atom_id res chain seq x y z
N MET A 1 -57.97 29.06 16.24
CA MET A 1 -56.96 28.00 16.45
C MET A 1 -56.66 27.37 15.09
N ALA A 2 -55.50 27.64 14.52
CA ALA A 2 -54.88 26.83 13.47
C ALA A 2 -53.42 27.31 13.34
N ALA A 3 -52.50 26.57 13.97
CA ALA A 3 -51.07 26.78 13.81
C ALA A 3 -50.64 26.10 12.50
N ALA A 4 -50.11 26.89 11.55
CA ALA A 4 -49.51 26.38 10.34
C ALA A 4 -48.07 25.91 10.64
N GLY A 5 -47.82 24.62 10.42
CA GLY A 5 -46.51 24.00 10.60
C GLY A 5 -45.52 24.42 9.52
N ALA A 6 -44.32 24.84 9.95
CA ALA A 6 -43.18 25.08 9.06
C ALA A 6 -42.57 23.74 8.59
N PRO A 7 -42.06 23.65 7.35
CA PRO A 7 -41.54 22.41 6.78
C PRO A 7 -40.20 22.02 7.42
N GLN A 8 -40.10 20.76 7.84
CA GLN A 8 -38.94 20.16 8.52
C GLN A 8 -37.63 20.17 7.69
N THR A 9 -37.67 20.61 6.43
CA THR A 9 -36.51 20.64 5.52
C THR A 9 -35.52 21.75 5.84
N LEU A 10 -35.98 22.88 6.39
CA LEU A 10 -35.11 24.00 6.75
C LEU A 10 -34.23 23.70 7.97
N ALA A 11 -34.74 22.93 8.92
CA ALA A 11 -33.97 22.51 10.10
C ALA A 11 -32.81 21.60 9.71
N TRP A 12 -33.03 20.64 8.80
CA TRP A 12 -31.96 19.77 8.28
C TRP A 12 -30.93 20.54 7.46
N ALA A 13 -31.37 21.49 6.62
CA ALA A 13 -30.45 22.34 5.85
C ALA A 13 -29.55 23.19 6.77
N LEU A 14 -30.10 23.75 7.85
CA LEU A 14 -29.34 24.54 8.82
C LEU A 14 -28.37 23.67 9.65
N LEU A 15 -28.76 22.45 10.03
CA LEU A 15 -27.87 21.51 10.73
C LEU A 15 -26.69 21.08 9.85
N MET A 16 -26.95 20.79 8.57
CA MET A 16 -25.89 20.45 7.62
C MET A 16 -24.95 21.64 7.36
N ALA A 17 -25.48 22.85 7.21
CA ALA A 17 -24.67 24.05 7.05
C ALA A 17 -23.78 24.33 8.28
N ALA A 18 -24.31 24.17 9.50
CA ALA A 18 -23.55 24.37 10.73
C ALA A 18 -22.46 23.29 10.94
N ALA A 19 -22.70 22.05 10.50
CA ALA A 19 -21.71 20.97 10.53
C ALA A 19 -20.53 21.24 9.57
N TRP A 20 -20.81 21.82 8.39
CA TRP A 20 -19.77 22.20 7.43
C TRP A 20 -18.87 23.33 7.95
N GLN A 21 -19.45 24.35 8.59
CA GLN A 21 -18.69 25.46 9.15
C GLN A 21 -17.63 24.98 10.17
N ARG A 22 -17.99 24.04 11.05
CA ARG A 22 -17.10 23.52 12.09
C ARG A 22 -16.00 22.57 11.59
N LEU A 23 -16.18 21.96 10.42
CA LEU A 23 -15.13 21.16 9.78
C LEU A 23 -14.08 22.04 9.09
N ALA A 24 -14.46 23.24 8.62
CA ALA A 24 -13.53 24.19 8.03
C ALA A 24 -12.59 24.83 9.06
N GLU A 25 -13.06 25.06 10.30
CA GLU A 25 -12.24 25.62 11.38
C GLU A 25 -11.21 24.62 11.94
N ALA A 26 -11.40 23.31 11.71
CA ALA A 26 -10.50 22.26 12.17
C ALA A 26 -9.25 22.07 11.29
N SER A 27 -9.20 22.63 10.07
CA SER A 27 -8.08 22.45 9.14
C SER A 27 -6.90 23.42 9.33
N GLU A 28 -7.05 24.47 10.14
CA GLU A 28 -6.00 25.50 10.31
C GLU A 28 -4.91 25.14 11.34
N ALA A 29 -5.01 24.01 12.05
CA ALA A 29 -4.09 23.67 13.16
C ALA A 29 -2.88 22.80 12.77
N VAL A 30 -2.72 22.41 11.51
CA VAL A 30 -1.53 21.66 11.05
C VAL A 30 -0.50 22.63 10.45
N GLN A 31 0.36 23.17 11.31
CA GLN A 31 1.60 23.79 10.86
C GLN A 31 2.65 22.69 10.60
N PRO A 32 3.32 22.67 9.44
CA PRO A 32 4.46 21.79 9.22
C PRO A 32 5.66 22.23 10.06
N ALA A 33 6.27 21.27 10.77
CA ALA A 33 7.51 21.51 11.51
C ALA A 33 8.67 21.87 10.55
N PRO A 34 9.52 22.87 10.88
CA PRO A 34 10.72 23.14 10.10
C PRO A 34 11.77 22.04 10.34
N GLY A 35 12.07 21.28 9.29
CA GLY A 35 13.16 20.31 9.26
C GLY A 35 14.52 21.03 9.35
N GLY A 36 15.16 20.91 10.52
CA GLY A 36 16.52 21.38 10.77
C GLY A 36 17.56 20.53 10.04
N ALA A 37 18.52 21.23 9.44
CA ALA A 37 19.78 20.67 8.93
C ALA A 37 20.75 20.33 10.06
N ALA A 38 21.78 19.53 9.71
CA ALA A 38 22.96 19.07 10.48
C ALA A 38 22.82 17.65 11.05
N SER A 39 23.81 16.75 11.00
CA SER A 39 25.14 16.68 10.37
C SER A 39 25.60 15.22 10.54
N ALA A 40 26.43 14.70 9.65
CA ALA A 40 27.65 13.94 10.01
C ALA A 40 28.31 13.39 8.74
N ALA A 41 29.38 14.06 8.32
CA ALA A 41 30.38 13.46 7.45
C ALA A 41 31.08 12.33 8.21
N VAL A 42 31.03 11.12 7.67
CA VAL A 42 31.88 10.00 8.10
C VAL A 42 33.14 10.02 7.24
N THR A 43 34.27 10.41 7.86
CA THR A 43 35.62 10.15 7.35
C THR A 43 36.03 8.71 7.68
N PRO A 44 36.45 7.88 6.71
CA PRO A 44 37.14 6.64 7.02
C PRO A 44 38.62 6.91 7.30
N SER A 45 39.02 6.76 8.56
CA SER A 45 40.41 6.65 9.01
C SER A 45 40.89 5.22 8.80
N GLY A 46 42.10 5.09 8.25
CA GLY A 46 42.72 3.82 7.86
C GLY A 46 43.18 2.93 9.02
N ASN A 47 43.45 1.67 8.66
CA ASN A 47 44.31 0.69 9.34
C ASN A 47 44.35 -0.56 8.45
N ALA A 48 45.39 -1.38 8.33
CA ALA A 48 46.79 -1.32 8.68
C ALA A 48 47.44 -2.40 7.80
N THR A 49 48.61 -2.12 7.23
CA THR A 49 49.43 -3.13 6.57
C THR A 49 50.04 -4.06 7.61
N VAL A 50 49.66 -5.34 7.61
CA VAL A 50 50.39 -6.37 8.35
C VAL A 50 51.39 -7.01 7.39
N GLY A 51 52.68 -6.81 7.67
CA GLY A 51 53.77 -7.48 6.98
C GLY A 51 53.87 -8.95 7.38
N ALA A 52 54.11 -9.82 6.39
CA ALA A 52 54.55 -11.19 6.63
C ALA A 52 55.83 -11.42 5.81
N LYS A 53 56.95 -11.43 6.53
CA LYS A 53 58.29 -11.85 6.10
C LYS A 53 58.24 -13.38 5.88
N GLY A 54 58.77 -13.85 4.75
CA GLY A 54 58.65 -15.25 4.31
C GLY A 54 59.53 -16.27 5.05
N LEU A 55 59.42 -17.55 4.64
CA LEU A 55 60.50 -18.51 4.33
C LEU A 55 59.96 -19.95 4.18
N ARG A 56 60.23 -20.54 3.00
CA ARG A 56 60.71 -21.91 2.67
C ARG A 56 60.32 -23.12 3.55
N GLY A 57 59.87 -24.20 2.87
CA GLY A 57 59.95 -25.58 3.36
C GLY A 57 59.17 -26.56 2.48
N ALA A 58 59.82 -27.64 2.02
CA ALA A 58 59.33 -28.60 1.02
C ALA A 58 58.98 -29.98 1.61
N ALA A 59 58.29 -30.78 0.78
CA ALA A 59 58.24 -32.26 0.71
C ALA A 59 57.00 -32.98 1.27
N ALA A 60 56.73 -34.13 0.64
CA ALA A 60 55.45 -34.78 0.39
C ALA A 60 55.10 -35.94 1.36
N ALA A 61 53.82 -36.33 1.45
CA ALA A 61 53.29 -37.61 0.95
C ALA A 61 51.83 -37.90 1.38
N ALA A 62 51.02 -38.25 0.38
CA ALA A 62 50.00 -39.31 0.29
C ALA A 62 48.82 -39.47 1.29
N ALA A 63 47.62 -39.30 0.70
CA ALA A 63 46.52 -40.28 0.59
C ALA A 63 45.22 -40.13 1.41
N ALA A 64 44.13 -40.30 0.64
CA ALA A 64 42.78 -40.78 0.96
C ALA A 64 41.67 -39.78 1.33
N GLY A 65 40.75 -39.59 0.37
CA GLY A 65 39.32 -39.79 0.62
C GLY A 65 38.43 -38.54 0.73
N GLY A 66 37.39 -38.49 -0.11
CA GLY A 66 36.16 -37.75 0.19
C GLY A 66 35.88 -36.55 -0.69
N GLY A 67 35.19 -36.78 -1.80
CA GLY A 67 34.66 -35.71 -2.63
C GLY A 67 33.56 -34.91 -1.93
N ARG A 68 33.57 -33.59 -2.14
CA ARG A 68 32.36 -32.78 -2.28
C ARG A 68 32.62 -31.74 -3.36
N ALA A 69 31.95 -31.92 -4.48
CA ALA A 69 31.77 -30.90 -5.49
C ALA A 69 31.06 -29.71 -4.83
N GLN A 70 31.84 -28.71 -4.42
CA GLN A 70 31.33 -27.43 -3.99
C GLN A 70 30.83 -26.71 -5.24
N ARG A 71 29.53 -26.88 -5.55
CA ARG A 71 28.86 -26.06 -6.55
C ARG A 71 29.08 -24.60 -6.15
N LYS A 72 29.78 -23.86 -7.02
CA LYS A 72 29.71 -22.41 -7.11
C LYS A 72 28.24 -22.02 -7.28
N GLY A 73 27.54 -21.81 -6.17
CA GLY A 73 26.34 -20.99 -6.16
C GLY A 73 26.83 -19.55 -6.18
N ASN A 74 26.59 -18.85 -7.29
CA ASN A 74 26.58 -17.39 -7.27
C ASN A 74 25.65 -17.00 -6.11
N ALA A 75 26.23 -16.40 -5.07
CA ALA A 75 25.47 -15.57 -4.16
C ALA A 75 25.00 -14.36 -4.98
N SER A 76 23.90 -14.53 -5.72
CA SER A 76 23.06 -13.38 -6.02
C SER A 76 22.66 -12.86 -4.67
N SER A 77 23.23 -11.71 -4.30
CA SER A 77 22.72 -10.86 -3.25
C SER A 77 21.23 -10.69 -3.52
N GLY A 78 20.41 -11.48 -2.84
CA GLY A 78 18.99 -11.21 -2.74
C GLY A 78 18.91 -9.92 -1.96
N LEU A 79 18.85 -8.80 -2.68
CA LEU A 79 18.49 -7.53 -2.10
C LEU A 79 17.20 -7.80 -1.34
N PRO A 80 17.11 -7.49 -0.04
CA PRO A 80 15.85 -7.65 0.67
C PRO A 80 14.79 -6.89 -0.13
N VAL A 81 13.81 -7.62 -0.69
CA VAL A 81 12.65 -6.99 -1.30
C VAL A 81 11.95 -6.33 -0.12
N THR A 82 12.24 -5.04 0.04
CA THR A 82 11.61 -4.23 1.07
C THR A 82 10.14 -4.15 0.70
N ALA A 83 9.28 -4.54 1.65
CA ALA A 83 7.83 -4.41 1.52
C ALA A 83 7.50 -2.97 1.10
N ALA A 84 6.64 -2.80 0.09
CA ALA A 84 6.31 -1.46 -0.41
C ALA A 84 5.39 -0.69 0.56
N CYS A 85 4.62 -1.42 1.39
CA CYS A 85 3.84 -0.85 2.47
C CYS A 85 4.65 -0.85 3.78
N SER A 86 4.58 0.27 4.49
CA SER A 86 5.17 0.43 5.82
C SER A 86 4.30 -0.17 6.92
N ALA A 87 4.84 -0.30 8.14
CA ALA A 87 4.05 -0.65 9.32
C ALA A 87 2.95 0.39 9.64
N SER A 88 3.12 1.64 9.21
CA SER A 88 2.06 2.67 9.36
C SER A 88 0.91 2.41 8.39
N ASP A 89 1.22 1.98 7.16
CA ASP A 89 0.22 1.60 6.15
C ASP A 89 -0.57 0.37 6.58
N SER A 90 0.09 -0.65 7.14
CA SER A 90 -0.60 -1.84 7.64
C SER A 90 -1.57 -1.52 8.77
N ARG A 91 -1.19 -0.63 9.70
CA ARG A 91 -2.09 -0.17 10.78
C ARG A 91 -3.30 0.60 10.25
N LEU A 92 -3.18 1.32 9.13
CA LEU A 92 -4.33 1.97 8.50
C LEU A 92 -5.30 0.92 7.95
N MET A 93 -4.80 -0.11 7.28
CA MET A 93 -5.60 -1.23 6.79
C MET A 93 -6.28 -2.00 7.94
N GLU A 94 -5.53 -2.33 8.99
CA GLU A 94 -6.05 -3.02 10.18
C GLU A 94 -7.17 -2.24 10.86
N ARG A 95 -7.03 -0.91 10.99
CA ARG A 95 -8.06 -0.04 11.58
C ARG A 95 -9.36 -0.01 10.77
N LEU A 96 -9.25 0.01 9.44
CA LEU A 96 -10.43 -0.03 8.57
C LEU A 96 -11.07 -1.43 8.54
N GLY A 97 -10.26 -2.47 8.69
CA GLY A 97 -10.74 -3.85 8.82
C GLY A 97 -11.21 -4.48 7.51
N ALA A 98 -11.50 -5.77 7.60
CA ALA A 98 -11.96 -6.61 6.50
C ALA A 98 -13.51 -6.59 6.38
N GLY A 99 -14.02 -7.26 5.35
CA GLY A 99 -15.47 -7.49 5.18
C GLY A 99 -16.08 -6.67 4.05
N ASN A 100 -17.38 -6.36 4.18
CA ASN A 100 -18.16 -5.63 3.19
C ASN A 100 -19.02 -4.48 3.76
N ALA A 101 -18.82 -4.15 5.02
CA ALA A 101 -19.50 -3.02 5.64
C ALA A 101 -18.92 -1.69 5.12
N ALA A 102 -19.73 -0.63 5.22
CA ALA A 102 -19.30 0.72 4.88
C ALA A 102 -18.10 1.16 5.73
N GLY A 103 -17.12 1.83 5.12
CA GLY A 103 -15.89 2.28 5.77
C GLY A 103 -14.85 1.20 6.00
N THR A 104 -15.11 -0.06 5.60
CA THR A 104 -14.09 -1.10 5.64
C THR A 104 -13.03 -0.87 4.58
N PHE A 105 -11.84 -1.44 4.78
CA PHE A 105 -10.73 -1.26 3.83
C PHE A 105 -11.11 -1.66 2.39
N PRO A 106 -11.74 -2.84 2.15
CA PRO A 106 -12.12 -3.23 0.80
C PRO A 106 -13.18 -2.32 0.17
N GLU A 107 -14.08 -1.77 0.99
CA GLU A 107 -15.10 -0.83 0.52
C GLU A 107 -14.47 0.50 0.06
N VAL A 108 -13.58 1.08 0.86
CA VAL A 108 -12.87 2.32 0.48
C VAL A 108 -12.04 2.13 -0.79
N VAL A 109 -11.38 0.98 -0.96
CA VAL A 109 -10.64 0.65 -2.20
C VAL A 109 -11.60 0.50 -3.38
N ALA A 110 -12.76 -0.14 -3.18
CA ALA A 110 -13.77 -0.27 -4.22
C ALA A 110 -14.35 1.08 -4.65
N ASP A 111 -14.64 1.96 -3.70
CA ASP A 111 -15.09 3.33 -3.93
C ASP A 111 -14.06 4.11 -4.75
N CYS A 112 -12.79 4.07 -4.34
CA CYS A 112 -11.72 4.72 -5.08
C CYS A 112 -11.63 4.24 -6.52
N ARG A 113 -11.77 2.93 -6.75
CA ARG A 113 -11.79 2.37 -8.11
C ARG A 113 -13.03 2.82 -8.89
N SER A 114 -14.18 2.91 -8.25
CA SER A 114 -15.46 3.30 -8.89
C SER A 114 -15.45 4.72 -9.44
N VAL A 115 -14.65 5.61 -8.86
CA VAL A 115 -14.50 7.01 -9.30
C VAL A 115 -13.30 7.23 -10.22
N SER A 116 -12.48 6.19 -10.45
CA SER A 116 -11.18 6.31 -11.12
C SER A 116 -11.19 5.86 -12.58
N TRP A 117 -12.21 6.26 -13.34
CA TRP A 117 -12.29 5.95 -14.76
C TRP A 117 -13.05 7.03 -15.53
N LYS A 118 -12.82 7.08 -16.83
CA LYS A 118 -13.54 7.94 -17.77
C LYS A 118 -14.05 7.08 -18.92
N LEU A 119 -15.25 7.39 -19.42
CA LEU A 119 -15.92 6.58 -20.45
C LEU A 119 -15.03 6.34 -21.68
N PHE A 120 -14.36 7.39 -22.16
CA PHE A 120 -13.52 7.32 -23.36
C PHE A 120 -12.01 7.18 -23.07
N ALA A 121 -11.55 7.43 -21.84
CA ALA A 121 -10.13 7.35 -21.48
C ALA A 121 -9.78 6.15 -20.60
N GLY A 122 -10.75 5.30 -20.25
CA GLY A 122 -10.53 4.10 -19.45
C GLY A 122 -10.17 4.39 -17.99
N PHE A 123 -9.54 3.41 -17.35
CA PHE A 123 -9.10 3.49 -15.96
C PHE A 123 -8.00 4.53 -15.78
N GLN A 124 -8.11 5.34 -14.74
CA GLN A 124 -7.20 6.42 -14.41
C GLN A 124 -6.35 5.99 -13.22
N GLU A 125 -5.22 5.33 -13.48
CA GLU A 125 -4.33 4.80 -12.45
C GLU A 125 -3.87 5.88 -11.45
N GLY A 126 -3.54 7.07 -11.95
CA GLY A 126 -3.18 8.22 -11.11
C GLY A 126 -4.33 8.65 -10.19
N GLN A 127 -5.56 8.71 -10.71
CA GLN A 127 -6.74 9.07 -9.90
C GLN A 127 -7.01 8.03 -8.82
N PHE A 128 -6.88 6.75 -9.16
CA PHE A 128 -7.06 5.66 -8.22
C PHE A 128 -6.03 5.71 -7.10
N LYS A 129 -4.75 5.85 -7.46
CA LYS A 129 -3.67 5.99 -6.50
C LYS A 129 -3.88 7.21 -5.60
N SER A 130 -4.18 8.38 -6.18
CA SER A 130 -4.47 9.62 -5.44
C SER A 130 -5.65 9.45 -4.49
N CYS A 131 -6.69 8.72 -4.88
CA CYS A 131 -7.81 8.44 -3.99
C CYS A 131 -7.37 7.60 -2.79
N LEU A 132 -6.53 6.58 -2.96
CA LEU A 132 -6.01 5.78 -1.84
C LEU A 132 -5.13 6.61 -0.89
N LEU A 133 -4.26 7.47 -1.44
CA LEU A 133 -3.47 8.43 -0.66
C LEU A 133 -4.38 9.32 0.20
N GLN A 134 -5.47 9.84 -0.36
CA GLN A 134 -6.37 10.79 0.32
C GLN A 134 -7.34 10.12 1.30
N ARG A 135 -7.94 8.99 0.92
CA ARG A 135 -9.01 8.35 1.68
C ARG A 135 -8.49 7.43 2.78
N ILE A 136 -7.33 6.81 2.57
CA ILE A 136 -6.72 5.88 3.54
C ILE A 136 -5.54 6.53 4.23
N GLY A 137 -4.82 7.46 3.60
CA GLY A 137 -3.59 8.03 4.13
C GLY A 137 -2.35 7.19 3.82
N PHE A 138 -2.40 6.37 2.76
CA PHE A 138 -1.28 5.52 2.36
C PHE A 138 -0.05 6.31 1.92
N SER A 139 1.12 5.73 2.16
CA SER A 139 2.33 6.10 1.45
C SER A 139 2.16 5.89 -0.06
N ALA A 140 2.87 6.71 -0.85
CA ALA A 140 2.80 6.63 -2.31
C ALA A 140 3.30 5.28 -2.86
N THR A 141 4.20 4.60 -2.14
CA THR A 141 4.71 3.27 -2.48
C THR A 141 3.67 2.19 -2.17
N CYS A 142 2.99 2.26 -1.03
CA CYS A 142 1.94 1.29 -0.68
C CYS A 142 0.74 1.39 -1.64
N ALA A 143 0.26 2.61 -1.92
CA ALA A 143 -0.85 2.83 -2.86
C ALA A 143 -0.55 2.28 -4.27
N GLN A 144 0.72 2.30 -4.70
CA GLN A 144 1.14 1.77 -5.99
C GLN A 144 0.86 0.26 -6.14
N CYS A 145 0.87 -0.50 -5.05
CA CYS A 145 0.63 -1.95 -5.08
C CYS A 145 -0.80 -2.32 -5.49
N PHE A 146 -1.76 -1.43 -5.27
CA PHE A 146 -3.16 -1.67 -5.59
C PHE A 146 -3.49 -1.31 -7.04
N VAL A 147 -2.71 -0.44 -7.67
CA VAL A 147 -2.98 0.09 -9.01
C VAL A 147 -3.17 -1.02 -10.06
N PRO A 148 -2.28 -2.03 -10.17
CA PRO A 148 -2.46 -3.11 -11.14
C PRO A 148 -3.76 -3.90 -10.94
N ALA A 149 -4.15 -4.15 -9.68
CA ALA A 149 -5.41 -4.82 -9.36
C ALA A 149 -6.63 -3.96 -9.74
N GLY A 150 -6.55 -2.64 -9.52
CA GLY A 150 -7.55 -1.67 -9.98
C GLY A 150 -7.70 -1.68 -11.51
N THR A 151 -6.58 -1.61 -12.23
CA THR A 151 -6.53 -1.68 -13.70
C THR A 151 -7.10 -3.00 -14.22
N PHE A 152 -6.70 -4.13 -13.62
CA PHE A 152 -7.25 -5.44 -13.95
C PHE A 152 -8.76 -5.49 -13.70
N GLY A 153 -9.21 -5.03 -12.53
CA GLY A 153 -10.63 -5.01 -12.17
C GLY A 153 -11.47 -4.19 -13.14
N TYR A 154 -10.95 -3.06 -13.61
CA TYR A 154 -11.62 -2.25 -14.64
C TYR A 154 -11.61 -2.94 -16.01
N ARG A 155 -10.53 -3.62 -16.41
CA ARG A 155 -10.43 -4.22 -17.75
C ARG A 155 -11.17 -5.55 -17.90
N ASN A 156 -11.17 -6.37 -16.85
CA ASN A 156 -11.66 -7.76 -16.90
C ASN A 156 -12.94 -7.96 -16.09
N CYS A 157 -13.12 -7.18 -15.02
CA CYS A 157 -14.21 -7.34 -14.07
C CYS A 157 -15.17 -6.14 -14.06
N LYS A 158 -15.16 -5.31 -15.11
CA LYS A 158 -15.95 -4.07 -15.16
C LYS A 158 -17.41 -4.30 -14.85
N PHE A 159 -18.04 -5.21 -15.58
CA PHE A 159 -19.46 -5.49 -15.42
C PHE A 159 -19.82 -6.00 -14.03
N PRO A 160 -19.19 -7.07 -13.50
CA PRO A 160 -19.56 -7.55 -12.18
C PRO A 160 -19.20 -6.57 -11.04
N CYS A 161 -18.15 -5.77 -11.17
CA CYS A 161 -17.66 -4.94 -10.08
C CYS A 161 -18.10 -3.46 -10.11
N LEU A 162 -18.21 -2.87 -11.30
CA LEU A 162 -18.54 -1.45 -11.47
C LEU A 162 -20.03 -1.24 -11.78
N PHE A 163 -20.63 -2.14 -12.54
CA PHE A 163 -22.06 -2.11 -12.86
C PHE A 163 -22.90 -3.07 -12.00
N GLY A 164 -22.25 -3.96 -11.25
CA GLY A 164 -22.85 -4.78 -10.21
C GLY A 164 -22.50 -4.27 -8.81
N SER A 165 -22.45 -5.18 -7.85
CA SER A 165 -21.96 -4.88 -6.50
C SER A 165 -20.48 -5.25 -6.40
N TRP A 166 -19.69 -4.32 -5.86
CA TRP A 166 -18.25 -4.52 -5.65
C TRP A 166 -17.94 -5.73 -4.75
N CYS A 167 -18.85 -6.06 -3.84
CA CYS A 167 -18.77 -7.19 -2.92
C CYS A 167 -19.50 -8.44 -3.42
N SER A 168 -20.09 -8.43 -4.62
CA SER A 168 -20.78 -9.63 -5.14
C SER A 168 -19.80 -10.78 -5.32
N ARG A 169 -20.26 -12.02 -5.14
CA ARG A 169 -19.45 -13.23 -5.39
C ARG A 169 -18.81 -13.23 -6.78
N ILE A 170 -19.53 -12.73 -7.79
CA ILE A 170 -19.03 -12.66 -9.17
C ILE A 170 -17.90 -11.63 -9.29
N CYS A 171 -18.02 -10.45 -8.67
CA CYS A 171 -16.93 -9.47 -8.66
C CYS A 171 -15.70 -10.02 -7.91
N LEU A 172 -15.90 -10.52 -6.69
CA LEU A 172 -14.82 -11.03 -5.85
C LEU A 172 -14.10 -12.21 -6.50
N GLY A 173 -14.84 -13.13 -7.13
CA GLY A 173 -14.27 -14.24 -7.90
C GLY A 173 -13.50 -13.76 -9.14
N CYS A 174 -13.97 -12.71 -9.81
CA CYS A 174 -13.26 -12.15 -10.96
C CYS A 174 -11.94 -11.48 -10.56
N THR A 175 -11.90 -10.78 -9.43
CA THR A 175 -10.69 -10.08 -8.96
C THR A 175 -9.72 -10.96 -8.16
N ASP A 176 -10.13 -12.16 -7.77
CA ASP A 176 -9.33 -13.11 -6.99
C ASP A 176 -7.88 -13.30 -7.49
N PRO A 177 -7.61 -13.41 -8.81
CA PRO A 177 -6.25 -13.60 -9.32
C PRO A 177 -5.28 -12.44 -8.98
N THR A 178 -5.81 -11.26 -8.65
CA THR A 178 -4.99 -10.09 -8.32
C THR A 178 -4.50 -10.08 -6.87
N ARG A 179 -5.09 -10.90 -6.00
CA ARG A 179 -4.78 -10.91 -4.55
C ARG A 179 -3.32 -11.18 -4.27
N GLN A 180 -2.76 -12.24 -4.87
CA GLN A 180 -1.37 -12.62 -4.66
C GLN A 180 -0.42 -11.51 -5.11
N GLN A 181 -0.73 -10.82 -6.21
CA GLN A 181 0.07 -9.71 -6.69
C GLN A 181 0.08 -8.55 -5.68
N VAL A 182 -1.10 -8.17 -5.17
CA VAL A 182 -1.21 -7.07 -4.20
C VAL A 182 -0.48 -7.43 -2.91
N THR A 183 -0.71 -8.62 -2.36
CA THR A 183 -0.08 -9.07 -1.11
C THR A 183 1.45 -9.15 -1.25
N SER A 184 1.95 -9.64 -2.39
CA SER A 184 3.39 -9.75 -2.64
C SER A 184 4.06 -8.37 -2.78
N CYS A 185 3.39 -7.41 -3.43
CA CYS A 185 3.90 -6.05 -3.54
C CYS A 185 3.86 -5.32 -2.19
N ALA A 186 2.72 -5.40 -1.50
CA ALA A 186 2.51 -4.71 -0.24
C ALA A 186 3.47 -5.23 0.84
N GLY A 187 3.72 -6.53 0.87
CA GLY A 187 4.58 -7.19 1.85
C GLY A 187 3.99 -7.20 3.28
N VAL A 188 2.67 -6.97 3.39
CA VAL A 188 1.91 -6.97 4.64
C VAL A 188 0.55 -7.66 4.40
N PRO A 189 -0.12 -8.17 5.45
CA PRO A 189 -1.48 -8.71 5.31
C PRO A 189 -2.46 -7.64 4.81
N ILE A 190 -3.29 -8.01 3.84
CA ILE A 190 -4.31 -7.14 3.26
C ILE A 190 -5.68 -7.59 3.80
N PRO A 191 -6.51 -6.69 4.36
CA PRO A 191 -7.85 -7.04 4.79
C PRO A 191 -8.69 -7.47 3.58
N GLU A 192 -9.31 -8.64 3.69
CA GLU A 192 -10.04 -9.25 2.58
C GLU A 192 -11.51 -8.80 2.53
N ALA A 193 -12.04 -8.68 1.31
CA ALA A 193 -13.47 -8.48 1.11
C ALA A 193 -14.24 -9.77 1.35
N THR A 194 -15.44 -9.67 1.94
CA THR A 194 -16.40 -10.77 2.03
C THR A 194 -17.57 -10.55 1.07
N ALA A 195 -18.19 -11.64 0.63
CA ALA A 195 -19.36 -11.56 -0.23
C ALA A 195 -20.52 -10.84 0.48
N CYS A 196 -21.13 -9.87 -0.21
CA CYS A 196 -22.54 -9.54 -0.04
C CYS A 196 -23.36 -10.42 -1.01
#